data_AF-A0A8J8BJT5-F1
#
_entry.id   AF-A0A8J8BJT5-F1
#
_cell.length_a   1.000
_cell.length_b   1.000
_cell.length_c   1.000
_cell.angle_alpha   90.00
_cell.angle_beta   90.00
_cell.angle_gamma   90.00
#
_symmetry.space_group_name_H-M   'P 1'
#
loop_
_entity.id
_entity.type
_entity.pdbx_description
1 polymer ?
#
loop_
_entity_poly.entity_id
_entity_poly.type
_entity_poly.pdbx_seq_one_letter_code
_entity_poly.pdbx_strand_id
1 'polypeptide(L)'
;MWNTRKMSFIDELATEKRRLILKKGVSTLPVRNKPVVSLSDTLKSEGLSFICEVKRASPSEGKIADFDAKELAGTYEQSGASAISVLTEEKHFKGSLADL
;
A
#
# COMPACT_ATOMS: atom_id res chain seq x y z
N MET A 1 -25.39 11.77 30.41
CA MET A 1 -25.61 10.76 29.34
C MET A 1 -24.26 10.50 28.67
N TRP A 2 -23.87 9.23 28.57
CA TRP A 2 -22.49 8.83 28.25
C TRP A 2 -22.16 9.05 26.77
N ASN A 3 -21.01 9.69 26.53
CA ASN A 3 -20.42 9.92 25.23
C ASN A 3 -19.86 8.60 24.69
N THR A 4 -20.62 7.90 23.83
CA THR A 4 -20.07 6.80 23.04
C THR A 4 -19.23 7.42 21.93
N ARG A 5 -17.89 7.39 22.06
CA ARG A 5 -17.03 7.69 20.91
C ARG A 5 -17.37 6.70 19.80
N LYS A 6 -17.95 7.20 18.73
CA LYS A 6 -18.11 6.43 17.48
C LYS A 6 -16.71 6.04 17.01
N MET A 7 -16.50 4.76 16.76
CA MET A 7 -15.21 4.25 16.28
C MET A 7 -14.92 4.87 14.92
N SER A 8 -13.69 5.35 14.70
CA SER A 8 -13.34 5.93 13.40
C SER A 8 -13.07 4.84 12.37
N PHE A 9 -13.14 5.18 11.08
CA PHE A 9 -12.75 4.26 10.00
C PHE A 9 -11.33 3.69 10.20
N ILE A 10 -10.40 4.52 10.69
CA ILE A 10 -9.01 4.09 10.95
C ILE A 10 -8.98 3.06 12.07
N ASP A 11 -9.76 3.25 13.13
CA ASP A 11 -9.84 2.31 14.26
C ASP A 11 -10.45 0.98 13.82
N GLU A 12 -11.49 1.02 13.00
CA GLU A 12 -12.13 -0.17 12.43
C GLU A 12 -11.16 -0.95 11.54
N LEU A 13 -10.50 -0.27 10.60
CA LEU A 13 -9.52 -0.87 9.69
C LEU A 13 -8.35 -1.50 10.46
N ALA A 14 -7.79 -0.77 11.44
CA ALA A 14 -6.68 -1.26 12.25
C ALA A 14 -7.08 -2.50 13.07
N THR A 15 -8.29 -2.50 13.64
CA THR A 15 -8.83 -3.62 14.41
C THR A 15 -9.04 -4.85 13.52
N GLU A 16 -9.62 -4.68 12.34
CA GLU A 16 -9.83 -5.74 11.37
C GLU A 16 -8.50 -6.37 10.93
N LYS A 17 -7.50 -5.54 10.59
CA LYS A 17 -6.18 -6.03 10.16
C LYS A 17 -5.41 -6.74 11.26
N ARG A 18 -5.44 -6.24 12.50
CA ARG A 18 -4.86 -6.95 13.65
C ARG A 18 -5.48 -8.33 13.84
N ARG A 19 -6.80 -8.43 13.76
CA ARG A 19 -7.51 -9.72 13.88
C ARG A 19 -7.13 -10.68 12.76
N LEU A 20 -7.01 -10.18 11.52
CA LEU A 20 -6.58 -10.99 10.38
C LEU A 20 -5.15 -11.53 10.55
N ILE A 21 -4.21 -10.69 11.00
CA ILE A 21 -2.82 -11.10 11.25
C ILE A 21 -2.76 -12.15 12.36
N LEU A 22 -3.49 -11.96 13.46
CA LEU A 22 -3.55 -12.94 14.56
C LEU A 22 -4.12 -14.28 14.11
N LYS A 23 -5.10 -14.27 13.19
CA LYS A 23 -5.74 -15.49 12.67
C LYS A 23 -4.88 -16.22 11.63
N LYS A 24 -4.30 -15.49 10.67
CA LYS A 24 -3.49 -16.06 9.59
C LYS A 24 -2.06 -16.36 10.03
N GLY A 25 -1.60 -15.76 11.13
CA GLY A 25 -0.20 -15.74 11.51
C GLY A 25 0.63 -14.88 10.56
N VAL A 26 1.92 -14.74 10.86
CA VAL A 26 2.89 -14.18 9.92
C VAL A 26 3.44 -15.35 9.11
N SER A 27 3.06 -15.45 7.83
CA SER A 27 3.74 -16.35 6.90
C SER A 27 5.14 -15.84 6.64
N THR A 28 6.11 -16.75 6.45
CA THR A 28 7.42 -16.38 5.92
C THR A 28 7.23 -15.71 4.56
N LEU A 29 7.70 -14.47 4.44
CA LEU A 29 7.75 -13.81 3.14
C LEU A 29 8.69 -14.59 2.23
N PRO A 30 8.40 -14.68 0.92
CA PRO A 30 9.34 -15.28 -0.02
C PRO A 30 10.70 -14.61 0.10
N VAL A 31 11.76 -15.40 0.02
CA VAL A 31 13.13 -14.87 0.04
C VAL A 31 13.28 -13.90 -1.13
N ARG A 32 13.59 -12.64 -0.82
CA ARG A 32 13.83 -11.63 -1.83
C ARG A 32 15.20 -11.88 -2.46
N ASN A 33 15.21 -12.23 -3.74
CA ASN A 33 16.45 -12.45 -4.50
C ASN A 33 17.04 -11.17 -5.12
N LYS A 34 16.44 -10.01 -4.85
CA LYS A 34 16.92 -8.71 -5.33
C LYS A 34 17.40 -7.85 -4.15
N PRO A 35 18.49 -7.08 -4.32
CA PRO A 35 18.95 -6.17 -3.29
C PRO A 35 17.84 -5.17 -2.92
N VAL A 36 17.81 -4.82 -1.63
CA VAL A 36 16.92 -3.77 -1.12
C VAL A 36 17.56 -2.42 -1.41
N VAL A 37 16.86 -1.57 -2.15
CA VAL A 37 17.26 -0.17 -2.34
C VAL A 37 16.81 0.63 -1.11
N SER A 38 17.70 1.49 -0.62
CA SER A 38 17.40 2.37 0.51
C SER A 38 16.40 3.44 0.12
N LEU A 39 15.18 3.38 0.68
CA LEU A 39 14.17 4.42 0.47
C LEU A 39 14.67 5.78 0.97
N SER A 40 15.28 5.82 2.16
CA SER A 40 15.82 7.06 2.75
C SER A 40 16.81 7.74 1.80
N ASP A 41 17.76 6.99 1.26
CA ASP A 41 18.82 7.58 0.45
C ASP A 41 18.29 8.01 -0.91
N THR A 42 17.35 7.24 -1.48
CA THR A 42 16.69 7.58 -2.73
C THR A 42 15.92 8.90 -2.59
N LEU A 43 15.16 9.09 -1.51
CA LEU A 43 14.38 10.31 -1.26
C LEU A 43 15.23 11.55 -0.88
N LYS A 44 16.48 11.35 -0.47
CA LYS A 44 17.44 12.43 -0.17
C LYS A 44 18.26 12.86 -1.39
N SER A 45 18.07 12.21 -2.53
CA SER A 45 18.75 12.57 -3.77
C SER A 45 18.41 14.01 -4.18
N GLU A 46 19.33 14.67 -4.88
CA GLU A 46 19.09 16.03 -5.34
C GLU A 46 17.88 16.11 -6.29
N GLY A 47 17.13 17.21 -6.17
CA GLY A 47 15.91 17.43 -6.95
C GLY A 47 14.64 16.96 -6.25
N LEU A 48 13.55 16.88 -7.01
CA LEU A 48 12.24 16.46 -6.49
C LEU A 48 12.10 14.94 -6.58
N SER A 49 11.77 14.31 -5.45
CA SER A 49 11.51 12.88 -5.39
C SER A 49 10.01 12.58 -5.41
N PHE A 50 9.60 11.55 -6.15
CA PHE A 50 8.22 11.11 -6.26
C PHE A 50 8.04 9.69 -5.72
N ILE A 51 7.07 9.51 -4.82
CA ILE A 51 6.54 8.20 -4.47
C ILE A 51 5.22 8.04 -5.21
N CYS A 52 5.23 7.26 -6.29
CA CYS A 52 4.02 7.02 -7.07
C CYS A 52 3.24 5.84 -6.46
N GLU A 53 1.93 5.98 -6.32
CA GLU A 53 1.10 5.00 -5.62
C GLU A 53 0.19 4.22 -6.58
N VAL A 54 0.30 2.90 -6.52
CA VAL A 54 -0.58 1.93 -7.21
C VAL A 54 -1.82 1.70 -6.33
N LYS A 55 -2.91 2.41 -6.64
CA LYS A 55 -4.17 2.39 -5.87
C LYS A 55 -5.41 2.30 -6.76
N ARG A 56 -6.17 1.20 -6.65
CA ARG A 56 -7.41 0.96 -7.42
C ARG A 56 -8.64 1.64 -6.82
N ALA A 57 -8.70 1.74 -5.49
CA ALA A 57 -9.82 2.34 -4.78
C ALA A 57 -9.38 3.00 -3.47
N SER A 58 -10.26 3.81 -2.88
CA SER A 58 -10.11 4.28 -1.50
C SER A 58 -11.48 4.35 -0.80
N PRO A 59 -11.51 4.39 0.55
CA PRO A 59 -12.75 4.61 1.30
C PRO A 59 -13.47 5.92 0.95
N SER A 60 -12.72 6.98 0.62
CA SER A 60 -13.29 8.30 0.34
C SER A 60 -13.76 8.45 -1.10
N GLU A 61 -13.00 7.91 -2.06
CA GLU A 61 -13.25 8.10 -3.50
C GLU A 61 -13.95 6.91 -4.16
N GLY A 62 -14.08 5.78 -3.46
CA GLY A 62 -14.57 4.55 -4.07
C GLY A 62 -13.58 4.00 -5.11
N LYS A 63 -14.08 3.44 -6.22
CA LYS A 63 -13.22 2.93 -7.31
C LYS A 63 -12.63 4.11 -8.08
N ILE A 64 -11.30 4.18 -8.16
CA ILE A 64 -10.55 5.22 -8.87
C ILE A 64 -10.28 4.77 -10.31
N ALA A 65 -9.64 3.60 -10.48
CA ALA A 65 -9.27 3.05 -11.78
C ALA A 65 -9.05 1.54 -11.68
N ASP A 66 -9.06 0.87 -12.84
CA ASP A 66 -8.65 -0.51 -13.00
C ASP A 66 -7.37 -0.59 -13.84
N PHE A 67 -6.44 -1.44 -13.43
CA PHE A 67 -5.14 -1.57 -14.08
C PHE A 67 -4.42 -2.85 -13.60
N ASP A 68 -3.48 -3.31 -14.42
CA ASP A 68 -2.45 -4.25 -13.99
C ASP A 68 -1.39 -3.52 -13.14
N ALA A 69 -1.10 -4.05 -11.95
CA ALA A 69 -0.19 -3.39 -11.01
C ALA A 69 1.24 -3.34 -11.53
N LYS A 70 1.69 -4.38 -12.25
CA LYS A 70 3.05 -4.47 -12.78
C LYS A 70 3.23 -3.50 -13.95
N GLU A 71 2.24 -3.37 -14.83
CA GLU A 71 2.28 -2.41 -15.93
C GLU A 71 2.29 -0.96 -15.42
N LEU A 72 1.46 -0.63 -14.44
CA LEU A 72 1.44 0.71 -13.86
C LEU A 72 2.75 1.03 -13.11
N ALA A 73 3.27 0.07 -12.34
CA ALA A 73 4.56 0.22 -11.67
C ALA A 73 5.71 0.43 -12.67
N GLY A 74 5.73 -0.33 -13.77
CA GLY A 74 6.71 -0.13 -14.84
C GLY A 74 6.59 1.23 -15.52
N THR A 75 5.36 1.74 -15.68
CA THR A 75 5.13 3.09 -16.19
C THR A 75 5.67 4.16 -15.23
N TYR A 76 5.45 4.01 -13.92
CA TYR A 76 6.00 4.92 -12.91
C TYR A 76 7.53 4.89 -12.87
N GLU A 77 8.14 3.70 -12.93
CA GLU A 77 9.60 3.56 -13.01
C GLU A 77 10.17 4.29 -14.23
N GLN A 78 9.58 4.07 -15.42
CA GLN A 78 9.99 4.74 -16.66
C GLN A 78 9.76 6.27 -16.63
N SER A 79 8.79 6.72 -15.85
CA SER A 79 8.48 8.15 -15.67
C SER A 79 9.35 8.84 -14.61
N GLY A 80 10.29 8.12 -13.98
CA GLY A 80 11.23 8.68 -13.01
C GLY A 80 10.72 8.67 -11.57
N ALA A 81 9.80 7.77 -11.21
CA ALA A 81 9.41 7.58 -9.81
C ALA A 81 10.62 7.16 -8.96
N SER A 82 10.82 7.86 -7.85
CA SER A 82 11.88 7.57 -6.87
C SER A 82 11.54 6.33 -6.04
N ALA A 83 10.25 6.11 -5.78
CA ALA A 83 9.74 4.88 -5.18
C ALA A 83 8.32 4.61 -5.65
N ILE A 84 7.88 3.36 -5.48
CA ILE A 84 6.51 2.94 -5.79
C ILE A 84 5.87 2.40 -4.52
N SER A 85 4.74 2.99 -4.14
CA SER A 85 3.85 2.48 -3.08
C SER A 85 2.82 1.56 -3.71
N VAL A 86 2.64 0.36 -3.18
CA VAL A 86 1.64 -0.61 -3.65
C VAL A 86 0.67 -0.91 -2.53
N LEU A 87 -0.61 -0.61 -2.72
CA LEU A 87 -1.64 -0.95 -1.75
C LEU A 87 -1.92 -2.45 -1.82
N THR A 88 -1.76 -3.14 -0.70
CA THR A 88 -2.00 -4.59 -0.58
C THR A 88 -3.31 -4.91 0.16
N GLU A 89 -4.09 -3.88 0.50
CA GLU A 89 -5.32 -4.02 1.27
C GLU A 89 -6.51 -4.36 0.37
N GLU A 90 -7.09 -5.54 0.58
CA GLU A 90 -8.11 -6.11 -0.31
C GLU A 90 -9.49 -5.43 -0.23
N LYS A 91 -9.97 -5.03 0.95
CA LYS A 91 -11.38 -4.70 1.17
C LYS A 91 -11.75 -3.30 0.72
N HIS A 92 -10.98 -2.32 1.15
CA HIS A 92 -11.22 -0.89 0.96
C HIS A 92 -10.39 -0.31 -0.19
N PHE A 93 -9.16 -0.80 -0.40
CA PHE A 93 -8.27 -0.29 -1.45
C PHE A 93 -8.23 -1.16 -2.71
N LYS A 94 -8.84 -2.37 -2.67
CA LYS A 94 -8.86 -3.34 -3.77
C LYS A 94 -7.45 -3.72 -4.25
N GLY A 95 -6.51 -3.79 -3.31
CA GLY A 95 -5.15 -4.27 -3.52
C GLY A 95 -4.99 -5.75 -3.19
N SER A 96 -3.78 -6.27 -3.38
CA SER A 96 -3.43 -7.65 -3.06
C SER A 96 -1.94 -7.77 -2.73
N LEU A 97 -1.57 -8.77 -1.92
CA LEU A 97 -0.15 -9.15 -1.77
C LEU A 97 0.47 -9.65 -3.09
N ALA A 98 -0.34 -10.12 -4.05
CA ALA A 98 0.14 -10.52 -5.36
C ALA A 98 0.53 -9.33 -6.26
N ASP A 99 0.12 -8.11 -5.91
CA ASP A 99 0.52 -6.89 -6.61
C ASP A 99 1.96 -6.45 -6.24
N LEU A 100 2.57 -7.06 -5.22
CA LEU A 100 3.90 -6.73 -4.66
C LEU A 100 4.96 -7.78 -5.06
#